data_AF-A0A853IMG4-F1
#
_entry.id   AF-A0A853IMG4-F1
#
_cell.length_a   1.000
_cell.length_b   1.000
_cell.length_c   1.000
_cell.angle_alpha   90.00
_cell.angle_beta   90.00
_cell.angle_gamma   90.00
#
_symmetry.space_group_name_H-M   'P 1'
#
loop_
_entity.id
_entity.type
_entity.pdbx_description
1 polymer ?
#
loop_
_entity_poly.entity_id
_entity_poly.type
_entity_poly.pdbx_seq_one_letter_code
_entity_poly.pdbx_strand_id
1 'polypeptide(L)' 'MMKMLKANRFNYFIVAEEEAEELVLANKGFFAIHKLSDLPPGSKRYFMCSKKVDNSIIDKINQAIKSLSF' A
#
# COMPACT_ATOMS: atom_id res chain seq x y z
N MET A 1 10.47 0.73 -11.26
CA MET A 1 10.69 2.07 -10.67
C MET A 1 12.13 2.28 -10.20
N MET A 2 12.66 1.49 -9.24
CA MET A 2 14.00 1.72 -8.67
C MET A 2 15.14 1.86 -9.70
N LYS A 3 15.17 1.04 -10.76
CA LYS A 3 16.17 1.17 -11.85
C LYS A 3 16.12 2.55 -12.54
N MET A 4 14.93 3.12 -12.72
CA MET A 4 14.76 4.45 -13.32
C MET A 4 15.16 5.57 -12.37
N LEU A 5 14.90 5.41 -11.06
CA LEU A 5 15.40 6.30 -10.02
C LEU A 5 16.94 6.29 -9.98
N LYS A 6 17.57 5.10 -10.02
CA LYS A 6 19.04 4.97 -10.10
C LYS A 6 19.62 5.64 -11.35
N ALA A 7 18.88 5.58 -12.46
CA ALA A 7 19.26 6.20 -13.73
C ALA A 7 18.88 7.69 -13.82
N ASN A 8 18.49 8.33 -12.70
CA ASN A 8 18.12 9.75 -12.62
C ASN A 8 17.02 10.18 -13.61
N ARG A 9 16.08 9.28 -13.94
CA ARG A 9 14.92 9.64 -14.79
C ARG A 9 13.86 10.45 -14.04
N PHE A 10 13.92 10.44 -12.71
CA PHE A 10 13.16 11.27 -11.77
C PHE A 10 13.93 11.32 -10.45
N ASN A 11 13.59 12.26 -9.57
CA ASN A 11 14.33 12.48 -8.31
C ASN A 11 13.71 11.78 -7.11
N TYR A 12 12.38 11.59 -7.11
CA TYR A 12 11.63 11.01 -6.00
C TYR A 12 10.66 9.94 -6.50
N PHE A 13 10.43 8.94 -5.66
CA PHE A 13 9.43 7.89 -5.88
C PHE A 13 8.52 7.84 -4.66
N ILE A 14 7.22 8.07 -4.87
CA ILE A 14 6.21 7.94 -3.83
C ILE A 14 5.87 6.47 -3.69
N VAL A 15 5.88 5.99 -2.46
CA VAL A 15 5.61 4.60 -2.11
C VAL A 15 4.92 4.54 -0.74
N ALA A 16 4.19 3.45 -0.50
CA ALA A 16 3.58 3.21 0.80
C ALA A 16 4.66 3.00 1.87
N GLU A 17 4.41 3.44 3.11
CA GLU A 17 5.40 3.37 4.18
C GLU A 17 5.82 1.92 4.45
N GLU A 18 4.86 0.97 4.38
CA GLU A 18 5.11 -0.46 4.57
C GLU A 18 6.01 -1.09 3.50
N GLU A 19 6.14 -0.49 2.31
CA GLU A 19 6.97 -0.98 1.22
C GLU A 19 8.35 -0.29 1.18
N ALA A 20 8.47 0.89 1.81
CA ALA A 20 9.65 1.74 1.69
C ALA A 20 10.91 1.09 2.27
N GLU A 21 10.79 0.41 3.42
CA GLU A 21 11.92 -0.22 4.10
C GLU A 21 12.50 -1.37 3.27
N GLU A 22 11.66 -2.26 2.76
CA GLU A 22 12.08 -3.38 1.91
C GLU A 22 12.75 -2.89 0.62
N LEU A 23 12.20 -1.85 -0.01
CA LEU A 23 12.75 -1.28 -1.24
C LEU A 23 14.13 -0.65 -1.02
N VAL A 24 14.34 0.06 0.10
CA VAL A 24 15.65 0.62 0.43
C VAL A 24 16.63 -0.47 0.82
N LEU A 25 16.21 -1.48 1.57
CA LEU A 25 17.05 -2.63 1.92
C LEU A 25 17.54 -3.36 0.67
N ALA A 26 16.64 -3.64 -0.28
CA ALA A 26 16.97 -4.28 -1.56
C ALA A 26 17.85 -3.39 -2.47
N ASN A 27 17.96 -2.09 -2.19
CA ASN A 27 18.77 -1.13 -2.94
C ASN A 27 19.77 -0.39 -2.04
N LYS A 28 20.33 -1.10 -1.05
CA LYS A 28 21.21 -0.55 -0.02
C LYS A 28 22.28 0.38 -0.59
N GLY A 29 22.39 1.57 -0.02
CA GLY A 29 23.39 2.57 -0.37
C GLY A 29 23.06 3.46 -1.58
N PHE A 30 21.97 3.20 -2.30
CA PHE A 30 21.56 4.04 -3.43
C PHE A 30 20.50 5.08 -3.07
N PHE A 31 19.65 4.79 -2.08
CA PHE A 31 18.47 5.59 -1.77
C PHE A 31 18.28 5.78 -0.28
N ALA A 32 17.59 6.86 0.09
CA ALA A 32 17.15 7.17 1.45
C ALA A 32 15.65 7.45 1.47
N ILE A 33 15.00 7.17 2.60
CA ILE A 33 13.58 7.43 2.80
C ILE A 33 13.41 8.89 3.24
N HIS A 34 12.54 9.63 2.55
CA HIS A 34 12.09 10.95 2.97
C HIS A 34 10.61 10.85 3.37
N LYS A 35 10.32 10.95 4.67
CA LYS A 35 8.95 10.86 5.20
C LYS A 35 8.21 12.20 5.01
N LEU A 36 6.98 12.13 4.53
CA LEU A 36 6.06 13.26 4.45
C LEU A 36 5.21 13.28 5.73
N SER A 37 5.17 14.41 6.44
CA SER A 37 4.55 14.52 7.78
C SER A 37 3.07 14.95 7.77
N ASP A 38 2.55 15.38 6.63
CA ASP A 38 1.22 15.97 6.45
C ASP A 38 0.29 15.10 5.59
N LEU A 39 0.58 13.80 5.47
CA LEU A 39 -0.28 12.87 4.74
C LEU A 39 -1.58 12.63 5.52
N PRO A 40 -2.75 12.71 4.86
CA PRO A 40 -4.01 12.39 5.50
C PRO A 40 -4.06 10.91 5.88
N PRO A 41 -4.78 10.54 6.96
CA PRO A 41 -4.98 9.14 7.32
C PRO A 41 -5.60 8.36 6.16
N GLY A 42 -5.02 7.21 5.83
CA GLY A 42 -5.33 6.46 4.61
C GLY A 42 -5.08 4.96 4.74
N SER A 43 -4.64 4.33 3.64
CA SER A 43 -4.23 2.92 3.55
C SER A 43 -5.27 1.87 3.99
N LYS A 44 -6.55 2.22 3.92
CA LYS A 44 -7.64 1.25 4.12
C LYS A 44 -7.67 0.27 2.95
N ARG A 45 -7.59 -1.02 3.25
CA ARG A 45 -7.73 -2.11 2.28
C ARG A 45 -9.17 -2.59 2.28
N TYR A 46 -9.76 -2.74 1.11
CA TYR A 46 -11.14 -3.19 0.93
C TYR A 46 -11.19 -4.41 0.02
N PHE A 47 -12.00 -5.39 0.39
CA PHE A 47 -12.43 -6.41 -0.56
C PHE A 47 -13.54 -5.84 -1.43
N MET A 48 -13.28 -5.75 -2.73
CA MET A 48 -14.26 -5.28 -3.70
C MET A 48 -14.99 -6.47 -4.32
N CYS A 49 -16.31 -6.43 -4.31
CA CYS A 49 -17.15 -7.41 -4.99
C CYS A 49 -17.60 -6.87 -6.35
N SER A 50 -17.92 -7.79 -7.27
CA SER A 50 -18.62 -7.43 -8.50
C SER A 50 -19.95 -6.73 -8.19
N LYS A 51 -20.36 -5.77 -9.03
CA LYS A 51 -21.66 -5.08 -8.88
C LYS A 51 -22.88 -6.00 -8.94
N LYS A 52 -22.72 -7.25 -9.39
CA LYS A 52 -23.76 -8.27 -9.41
C LYS A 52 -23.96 -8.98 -8.07
N VAL A 53 -23.05 -8.78 -7.11
CA VAL A 53 -23.14 -9.43 -5.80
C VAL A 53 -24.11 -8.65 -4.94
N ASP A 54 -25.13 -9.34 -4.43
CA ASP A 54 -26.13 -8.74 -3.55
C ASP A 54 -25.52 -8.30 -2.21
N ASN A 55 -26.08 -7.23 -1.66
CA ASN A 55 -25.65 -6.68 -0.37
C ASN A 55 -25.70 -7.72 0.76
N SER A 56 -26.67 -8.64 0.73
CA SER A 56 -26.77 -9.71 1.74
C SER A 56 -25.56 -10.66 1.76
N ILE A 57 -24.89 -10.85 0.62
CA ILE A 57 -23.66 -11.63 0.53
C ILE A 57 -22.47 -10.80 1.02
N ILE A 58 -22.41 -9.53 0.63
CA ILE A 58 -21.38 -8.58 1.11
C ILE A 58 -21.42 -8.48 2.64
N ASP A 59 -22.62 -8.44 3.25
CA ASP A 59 -22.79 -8.40 4.70
C ASP A 59 -22.25 -9.66 5.39
N LYS A 60 -22.49 -10.84 4.81
CA LYS A 60 -21.93 -12.10 5.32
C LYS A 60 -20.40 -12.12 5.25
N ILE A 61 -19.83 -11.63 4.14
CA ILE A 61 -18.37 -11.50 3.99
C ILE A 61 -17.82 -10.56 5.08
N ASN A 62 -18.46 -9.41 5.28
CA ASN A 62 -18.05 -8.45 6.31
C ASN A 62 -18.13 -9.05 7.72
N GLN A 63 -19.17 -9.82 8.04
CA GLN A 63 -19.30 -10.53 9.32
C GLN A 63 -18.19 -11.58 9.49
N ALA A 64 -17.90 -12.36 8.45
CA ALA A 64 -16.83 -13.35 8.47
C ALA A 64 -15.46 -12.69 8.69
N ILE A 65 -15.16 -11.60 7.98
CA ILE A 65 -13.91 -10.84 8.17
C ILE A 65 -13.80 -10.32 9.61
N LYS A 66 -14.88 -9.76 10.17
CA LYS A 66 -14.89 -9.29 11.57
C LYS A 66 -14.69 -10.41 12.59
N SER A 67 -14.99 -11.66 12.24
CA SER A 67 -14.77 -12.81 13.11
C SER A 67 -13.33 -13.33 13.10
N LEU A 68 -12.51 -12.90 12.13
CA LEU A 68 -11.09 -13.20 12.07
C LEU A 68 -10.37 -12.23 13.03
N SER A 69 -10.05 -12.71 14.23
CA SER A 69 -9.19 -12.00 15.16
C SER A 69 -7.77 -11.93 14.60
N PHE A 70 -7.22 -10.72 14.47
CA PHE A 70 -5.82 -10.46 14.15
C PHE A 70 -5.16 -9.73 15.33
#